data_AF-A0A975C4H2-F1
#
_entry.id   AF-A0A975C4H2-F1
#
_cell.length_a   1.000
_cell.length_b   1.000
_cell.length_c   1.000
_cell.angle_alpha   90.00
_cell.angle_beta   90.00
_cell.angle_gamma   90.00
#
_symmetry.space_group_name_H-M   'P 1'
#
loop_
_entity.id
_entity.type
_entity.pdbx_description
1 polymer ?
#
loop_
_entity_poly.entity_id
_entity_poly.type
_entity_poly.pdbx_seq_one_letter_code
_entity_poly.pdbx_strand_id
1 'polypeptide(L)'
;MSLPDLNTDEGRLAYRKELRRVAWPIRMAGFLLIVLGGLLALGARTNTLGLDNGVMPVAYAALALGWVLFLAAIIIRTRHHKRRLAEGL
;
A
#
# COMPACT_ATOMS: atom_id res chain seq x y z
N MET A 1 -16.80 -18.06 12.23
CA MET A 1 -15.84 -18.80 11.39
C MET A 1 -14.79 -19.37 12.33
N SER A 2 -14.52 -20.67 12.29
CA SER A 2 -13.45 -21.31 13.06
C SER A 2 -12.11 -20.62 12.77
N LEU A 3 -11.24 -20.50 13.78
CA LEU A 3 -9.90 -19.96 13.57
C LEU A 3 -9.15 -20.84 12.55
N PRO A 4 -8.40 -20.27 11.60
CA PRO A 4 -7.60 -21.05 10.66
C PRO A 4 -6.57 -21.88 11.41
N ASP A 5 -6.61 -23.21 11.28
CA ASP A 5 -5.60 -24.09 11.86
C ASP A 5 -4.28 -23.98 11.09
N LEU A 6 -3.31 -23.27 11.67
CA LEU A 6 -2.00 -23.01 11.08
C LEU A 6 -1.12 -24.26 10.99
N ASN A 7 -1.50 -25.38 11.63
CA ASN A 7 -0.79 -26.65 11.53
C ASN A 7 -1.02 -27.33 10.17
N THR A 8 -2.11 -27.00 9.48
CA THR A 8 -2.43 -27.51 8.14
C THR A 8 -1.92 -26.57 7.05
N ASP A 9 -1.50 -27.12 5.90
CA ASP A 9 -1.12 -26.31 4.74
C ASP A 9 -2.28 -25.46 4.21
N GLU A 10 -3.50 -25.99 4.30
CA GLU A 10 -4.73 -25.31 3.89
C GLU A 10 -5.02 -24.08 4.76
N GLY A 11 -4.87 -24.19 6.09
CA GLY A 11 -5.01 -23.07 7.02
C GLY A 11 -3.94 -21.99 6.83
N ARG A 12 -2.70 -22.39 6.52
CA ARG A 12 -1.62 -21.44 6.16
C ARG A 12 -1.92 -20.67 4.88
N LEU A 13 -2.48 -21.32 3.86
CA LEU A 13 -2.85 -20.66 2.60
C LEU A 13 -4.05 -19.72 2.77
N ALA A 14 -5.06 -20.11 3.54
CA ALA A 14 -6.19 -19.27 3.89
C ALA A 14 -5.75 -18.00 4.63
N TYR A 15 -4.88 -18.15 5.63
CA TYR A 15 -4.34 -17.03 6.41
C TYR A 15 -3.48 -16.08 5.55
N ARG A 16 -2.68 -16.60 4.61
CA ARG A 16 -1.93 -15.76 3.66
C ARG A 16 -2.84 -14.96 2.73
N LYS A 17 -3.94 -15.55 2.25
CA LYS A 17 -4.92 -14.84 1.39
C LYS A 17 -5.63 -13.73 2.17
N GLU A 18 -5.99 -13.99 3.43
CA GLU A 18 -6.58 -13.00 4.33
C GLU A 18 -5.62 -11.83 4.57
N LEU A 19 -4.39 -12.12 5.02
CA LEU A 19 -3.35 -11.12 5.24
C LEU A 19 -3.06 -10.25 4.01
N ARG A 20 -3.11 -10.85 2.82
CA ARG A 20 -2.89 -10.12 1.57
C ARG A 20 -4.01 -9.10 1.34
N ARG A 21 -5.27 -9.47 1.55
CA ARG A 21 -6.43 -8.58 1.33
C ARG A 21 -6.46 -7.38 2.28
N VAL A 22 -6.07 -7.55 3.54
CA VAL A 22 -6.19 -6.50 4.58
C VAL A 22 -5.43 -5.21 4.21
N ALA A 23 -4.23 -5.33 3.65
CA ALA A 23 -3.41 -4.16 3.30
C ALA A 23 -3.38 -3.86 1.79
N TRP A 24 -4.04 -4.68 0.96
CA TRP A 24 -4.02 -4.55 -0.49
C TRP A 24 -4.56 -3.22 -1.02
N PRO A 25 -5.74 -2.72 -0.62
CA PRO A 25 -6.27 -1.47 -1.18
C PRO A 25 -5.37 -0.27 -0.86
N ILE A 26 -4.80 -0.22 0.35
CA ILE A 26 -3.91 0.85 0.78
C ILE A 26 -2.58 0.80 0.02
N ARG A 27 -2.04 -0.40 -0.22
CA ARG A 27 -0.86 -0.57 -1.08
C ARG A 27 -1.10 -0.13 -2.50
N MET A 28 -2.27 -0.46 -3.07
CA MET A 28 -2.63 -0.05 -4.43
C MET A 28 -2.81 1.46 -4.52
N ALA A 29 -3.47 2.08 -3.55
CA ALA A 29 -3.62 3.54 -3.49
C ALA A 29 -2.27 4.25 -3.38
N GLY A 30 -1.38 3.78 -2.49
CA GLY A 30 -0.03 4.32 -2.35
C GLY A 30 0.80 4.15 -3.62
N PHE A 31 0.74 2.98 -4.25
CA PHE A 31 1.42 2.71 -5.52
C PHE A 31 0.93 3.64 -6.64
N LEU A 32 -0.39 3.79 -6.81
CA LEU A 32 -0.98 4.69 -7.81
C LEU A 32 -0.53 6.14 -7.60
N LEU A 33 -0.49 6.61 -6.34
CA LEU A 33 0.00 7.95 -6.02
C LEU A 33 1.48 8.15 -6.36
N ILE A 34 2.33 7.15 -6.08
CA ILE A 34 3.75 7.21 -6.45
C ILE A 34 3.92 7.25 -7.97
N VAL A 35 3.18 6.39 -8.69
CA VAL A 35 3.23 6.35 -10.16
C VAL A 35 2.75 7.68 -10.75
N LEU A 36 1.62 8.21 -10.28
CA LEU A 36 1.11 9.52 -10.72
C LEU A 36 2.11 10.64 -10.43
N GLY A 37 2.68 10.68 -9.22
CA GLY A 37 3.71 11.67 -8.88
C GLY A 37 4.94 11.57 -9.79
N GLY A 38 5.39 10.36 -10.10
CA GLY A 38 6.50 10.14 -11.03
C GLY A 38 6.19 10.59 -12.47
N LEU A 39 4.99 10.28 -12.97
CA LEU A 39 4.54 10.72 -14.29
C LEU A 39 4.41 12.24 -14.39
N LEU A 40 3.89 12.90 -13.34
CA LEU A 40 3.81 14.36 -13.28
C LEU A 40 5.19 15.01 -13.28
N ALA A 41 6.13 14.49 -12.48
CA ALA A 41 7.50 15.01 -12.43
C ALA A 41 8.23 14.82 -13.77
N LEU A 42 8.04 13.66 -14.42
CA LEU A 42 8.60 13.38 -15.74
C LEU A 42 7.99 14.28 -16.82
N GLY A 43 6.66 14.47 -16.77
CA GLY A 43 5.93 15.35 -17.68
C GLY A 43 6.43 16.78 -17.61
N ALA A 44 6.55 17.31 -16.39
CA ALA A 44 7.10 18.64 -16.14
C ALA A 44 8.53 18.80 -16.66
N ARG A 45 9.40 17.79 -16.45
CA ARG A 45 10.79 17.83 -16.93
C ARG A 45 10.93 17.74 -18.44
N THR A 46 10.03 17.04 -19.10
CA THR A 46 10.03 16.87 -20.57
C THR A 46 9.17 17.92 -21.27
N ASN A 47 8.52 18.81 -20.52
CA ASN A 47 7.54 19.79 -21.02
C ASN A 47 6.47 19.13 -21.91
N THR A 48 6.09 17.89 -21.56
CA THR A 48 5.04 17.16 -22.27
C THR A 48 3.68 17.56 -21.72
N LEU A 49 2.65 17.53 -22.58
CA LEU A 49 1.26 17.86 -22.22
C LEU A 49 1.07 19.28 -21.64
N GLY A 50 2.00 20.21 -21.90
CA GLY A 50 1.95 21.57 -21.33
C GLY A 50 2.20 21.61 -19.82
N LEU A 51 2.75 20.54 -19.25
CA LEU A 51 3.14 20.50 -17.84
C LEU A 51 4.42 21.32 -17.67
N ASP A 52 4.30 22.42 -16.94
CA ASP A 52 5.43 23.25 -16.52
C ASP A 52 5.91 22.88 -15.11
N ASN A 53 6.91 23.59 -14.61
CA ASN A 53 7.43 23.35 -13.25
C ASN A 53 6.42 23.67 -12.13
N GLY A 54 5.29 24.30 -12.43
CA GLY A 54 4.21 24.58 -11.47
C GLY A 54 3.55 23.32 -10.93
N VAL A 55 3.62 22.18 -11.65
CA VAL A 55 3.08 20.90 -11.19
C VAL A 55 4.04 20.13 -10.25
N MET A 56 5.29 20.59 -10.10
CA MET A 56 6.30 19.89 -9.33
C MET A 56 5.95 19.74 -7.83
N PRO A 57 5.36 20.75 -7.15
CA PRO A 57 4.87 20.58 -5.78
C PRO A 57 3.80 19.48 -5.66
N VAL A 58 2.91 19.36 -6.65
CA VAL A 58 1.87 18.32 -6.70
C VAL A 58 2.50 16.95 -6.88
N ALA A 59 3.50 16.84 -7.76
CA ALA A 59 4.26 15.60 -7.95
C ALA A 59 4.95 15.14 -6.65
N TYR A 60 5.60 16.06 -5.93
CA TYR A 60 6.22 15.75 -4.64
C TYR A 60 5.20 15.40 -3.55
N ALA A 61 4.06 16.10 -3.49
CA ALA A 61 2.99 15.77 -2.57
C ALA A 61 2.42 14.37 -2.82
N ALA A 62 2.20 13.99 -4.08
CA ALA A 62 1.74 12.66 -4.46
C ALA A 62 2.75 11.57 -4.07
N LEU A 63 4.05 11.80 -4.30
CA LEU A 63 5.12 10.89 -3.87
C LEU A 63 5.16 10.73 -2.34
N ALA A 64 5.11 11.85 -1.61
CA ALA A 64 5.12 11.85 -0.14
C ALA A 64 3.90 11.11 0.43
N LEU A 65 2.70 11.40 -0.06
CA LEU A 65 1.46 10.73 0.36
C LEU A 65 1.49 9.24 0.02
N GLY A 66 2.00 8.87 -1.15
CA GLY A 66 2.16 7.48 -1.55
C GLY A 66 3.06 6.69 -0.61
N TRP A 67 4.18 7.28 -0.17
CA TRP A 67 5.05 6.71 0.86
C TRP A 67 4.37 6.60 2.23
N VAL A 68 3.61 7.61 2.66
CA VAL A 68 2.83 7.57 3.90
C VAL A 68 1.85 6.41 3.89
N LEU A 69 1.13 6.20 2.77
CA LEU A 69 0.21 5.07 2.63
C LEU A 69 0.94 3.72 2.64
N PHE A 70 2.14 3.65 2.07
CA PHE A 70 2.96 2.45 2.14
C PHE A 70 3.36 2.11 3.59
N LEU A 71 3.79 3.11 4.37
CA LEU A 71 4.08 2.97 5.80
C LEU A 71 2.82 2.56 6.58
N ALA A 72 1.68 3.19 6.31
CA ALA A 72 0.41 2.84 6.91
C ALA A 72 0.01 1.38 6.64
N ALA A 73 0.21 0.90 5.40
CA ALA A 73 -0.04 -0.50 5.04
C ALA A 73 0.84 -1.49 5.82
N ILE A 74 2.10 -1.13 6.10
CA ILE A 74 2.99 -1.93 6.96
C ILE A 74 2.44 -1.97 8.38
N ILE A 75 2.09 -0.82 8.96
CA ILE A 75 1.55 -0.73 10.32
C ILE A 75 0.26 -1.54 10.45
N ILE A 76 -0.67 -1.42 9.50
CA ILE A 76 -1.95 -2.14 9.52
C ILE A 76 -1.72 -3.65 9.46
N ARG A 77 -0.81 -4.12 8.60
CA ARG A 77 -0.43 -5.54 8.55
C ARG A 77 0.14 -6.01 9.89
N THR A 78 1.04 -5.23 10.49
CA THR A 78 1.67 -5.57 11.77
C THR A 78 0.67 -5.58 12.92
N ARG A 79 -0.23 -4.59 12.98
CA ARG A 79 -1.30 -4.52 13.98
C ARG A 79 -2.26 -5.69 13.82
N HIS A 80 -2.64 -6.04 12.60
CA HIS A 80 -3.52 -7.17 12.33
C HIS A 80 -2.87 -8.49 12.76
N HIS A 81 -1.59 -8.70 12.45
CA HIS A 81 -0.86 -9.88 12.90
C HIS A 81 -0.77 -9.97 14.43
N LYS A 82 -0.40 -8.87 15.11
CA LYS A 82 -0.38 -8.81 16.58
C LYS A 82 -1.75 -9.04 17.21
N ARG A 83 -2.81 -8.47 16.62
CA ARG A 83 -4.18 -8.66 17.11
C ARG A 83 -4.59 -10.13 16.99
N ARG A 84 -4.24 -10.79 15.90
CA ARG A 84 -4.54 -12.20 15.70
C ARG A 84 -3.76 -13.14 16.65
N LEU A 85 -2.51 -12.81 16.98
CA LEU A 85 -1.76 -13.51 18.04
C LEU A 85 -2.43 -13.34 19.43
N ALA A 86 -2.99 -12.16 19.71
CA ALA A 86 -3.69 -11.88 20.97
C ALA A 86 -5.10 -12.52 21.02
N GLU A 87 -5.78 -12.63 19.88
CA GLU A 87 -7.07 -13.33 19.73
C GLU A 87 -6.92 -14.86 19.73
N GLY A 88 -5.70 -15.38 19.85
CA GLY A 88 -5.44 -16.81 19.97
C GLY A 88 -5.47 -17.57 18.65
N LEU A 89 -4.97 -16.98 17.56
CA LEU A 89 -4.32 -17.80 16.53
C LEU A 89 -3.28 -18.72 17.17
#